data_AF-A0A9D2UBU5-F1
#
_entry.id   AF-A0A9D2UBU5-F1
#
_cell.length_a   1.000
_cell.length_b   1.000
_cell.length_c   1.000
_cell.angle_alpha   90.00
_cell.angle_beta   90.00
_cell.angle_gamma   90.00
#
_symmetry.space_group_name_H-M   'P 1'
#
loop_
_entity.id
_entity.type
_entity.pdbx_description
1 polymer ?
#
loop_
_entity_poly.entity_id
_entity_poly.type
_entity_poly.pdbx_seq_one_letter_code
_entity_poly.pdbx_strand_id
1 'polypeptide(L)'
;ELEAADITGLPRETPTEELFAALKDVARTCVVTLGPAGAAVIDDAGVTRVPAPQMETIVDTTGAGDAFCGTLAAAVATGSSLVDATRVAVAAGSLATQKAGAAASYATEAEIRALATERENRS
;
A
#
# COMPACT_ATOMS: atom_id res chain seq x y z
N GLU A 1 3.91 5.99 -6.54
CA GLU A 1 3.81 7.30 -7.24
C GLU A 1 4.54 7.32 -8.58
N LEU A 2 5.84 6.98 -8.65
CA LEU A 2 6.61 7.04 -9.90
C LEU A 2 5.99 6.21 -11.05
N GLU A 3 5.52 5.00 -10.78
CA GLU A 3 4.86 4.15 -11.78
C GLU A 3 3.51 4.72 -12.25
N ALA A 4 2.81 5.50 -11.43
CA ALA A 4 1.53 6.12 -11.82
C ALA A 4 1.74 7.22 -12.87
N ALA A 5 2.81 8.01 -12.74
CA ALA A 5 3.21 8.99 -13.75
C ALA A 5 3.55 8.32 -15.08
N ASP A 6 4.31 7.22 -15.05
CA ASP A 6 4.69 6.47 -16.25
C ASP A 6 3.44 5.88 -16.96
N ILE A 7 2.46 5.36 -16.21
CA ILE A 7 1.21 4.80 -16.76
C ILE A 7 0.31 5.89 -17.37
N THR A 8 0.24 7.07 -16.74
CA THR A 8 -0.62 8.18 -17.19
C THR A 8 0.05 9.05 -18.25
N GLY A 9 1.35 8.85 -18.52
CA GLY A 9 2.14 9.69 -19.41
C GLY A 9 2.40 11.10 -18.87
N LEU A 10 2.14 11.33 -17.58
CA LEU A 10 2.35 12.61 -16.90
C LEU A 10 3.78 12.73 -16.37
N PRO A 11 4.31 13.94 -16.20
CA PRO A 11 5.60 14.15 -15.53
C PRO A 11 5.67 13.48 -14.15
N ARG A 12 6.83 12.94 -13.77
CA ARG A 12 7.02 12.33 -12.44
C ARG A 12 6.92 13.33 -11.28
N GLU A 13 6.98 14.61 -11.59
CA GLU A 13 6.82 15.74 -10.65
C GLU A 13 5.34 16.16 -10.51
N THR A 14 4.42 15.54 -11.27
CA THR A 14 3.00 15.83 -11.20
C THR A 14 2.47 15.60 -9.78
N PRO A 15 1.71 16.55 -9.22
CA PRO A 15 1.11 16.40 -7.90
C PRO A 15 0.29 15.11 -7.78
N THR A 16 0.40 14.43 -6.64
CA THR A 16 -0.28 13.14 -6.38
C THR A 16 -1.78 13.17 -6.68
N GLU A 17 -2.47 14.27 -6.37
CA GLU A 17 -3.91 14.42 -6.64
C GLU A 17 -4.24 14.48 -8.14
N GLU A 18 -3.36 15.08 -8.95
CA GLU A 18 -3.52 15.15 -10.40
C GLU A 18 -3.23 13.78 -11.03
N LEU A 19 -2.24 13.04 -10.51
CA LEU A 19 -2.03 11.64 -10.88
C LEU A 19 -3.24 10.77 -10.55
N PHE A 20 -3.85 10.96 -9.37
CA PHE A 20 -5.05 10.21 -8.97
C PHE A 20 -6.24 10.49 -9.87
N ALA A 21 -6.43 11.74 -10.30
CA ALA A 21 -7.47 12.09 -11.24
C ALA A 21 -7.26 11.38 -12.59
N ALA A 22 -6.04 11.41 -13.13
CA ALA A 22 -5.71 10.78 -14.40
C ALA A 22 -5.84 9.24 -14.37
N LEU A 23 -5.57 8.60 -13.23
CA LEU A 23 -5.70 7.15 -13.09
C LEU A 23 -7.14 6.64 -13.25
N LYS A 24 -8.15 7.50 -13.05
CA LYS A 24 -9.57 7.13 -13.26
C LYS A 24 -9.89 6.85 -14.73
N ASP A 25 -9.14 7.46 -15.64
CA ASP A 25 -9.26 7.21 -17.08
C ASP A 25 -8.53 5.93 -17.53
N VAL A 26 -7.67 5.36 -16.66
CA VAL A 26 -6.88 4.16 -16.94
C VAL A 26 -7.59 2.89 -16.44
N ALA A 27 -8.13 2.94 -15.22
CA ALA A 27 -8.86 1.81 -14.64
C ALA A 27 -9.97 2.29 -13.69
N ARG A 28 -11.01 1.46 -13.56
CA ARG A 28 -12.13 1.71 -12.64
C ARG A 28 -11.68 1.82 -11.19
N THR A 29 -10.65 1.07 -10.80
CA THR A 29 -10.15 1.04 -9.44
C THR A 29 -8.64 0.87 -9.43
N CYS A 30 -7.96 1.71 -8.68
CA CYS A 30 -6.50 1.73 -8.57
C CYS A 30 -6.09 1.71 -7.10
N VAL A 31 -5.01 0.98 -6.79
CA VAL A 31 -4.31 1.09 -5.50
C VAL A 31 -2.90 1.59 -5.78
N VAL A 32 -2.55 2.74 -5.21
CA VAL A 32 -1.27 3.40 -5.46
C VAL A 32 -0.46 3.46 -4.17
N THR A 33 0.76 2.93 -4.18
CA THR A 33 1.69 3.06 -3.05
C THR A 33 2.29 4.47 -3.00
N LEU A 34 2.36 5.01 -1.79
CA LEU A 34 2.86 6.36 -1.45
C LEU A 34 4.12 6.28 -0.56
N GLY A 35 4.84 5.16 -0.64
CA GLY A 35 6.03 4.89 0.17
C GLY A 35 5.72 4.99 1.67
N PRO A 36 6.49 5.79 2.45
CA PRO A 36 6.27 5.95 3.89
C PRO A 36 4.91 6.55 4.27
N ALA A 37 4.18 7.16 3.32
CA ALA A 37 2.84 7.68 3.59
C ALA A 37 1.75 6.59 3.52
N GLY A 38 2.06 5.38 3.04
CA GLY A 38 1.13 4.26 2.92
C GLY A 38 0.65 4.05 1.49
N ALA A 39 -0.66 4.04 1.29
CA ALA A 39 -1.28 3.83 -0.02
C ALA A 39 -2.57 4.66 -0.18
N ALA A 40 -3.06 4.74 -1.42
CA ALA A 40 -4.37 5.30 -1.72
C ALA A 40 -5.17 4.32 -2.58
N VAL A 41 -6.45 4.14 -2.22
CA VAL A 41 -7.45 3.45 -3.04
C VAL A 41 -8.24 4.50 -3.80
N ILE A 42 -8.32 4.37 -5.11
CA ILE A 42 -8.97 5.32 -6.01
C ILE A 42 -10.06 4.56 -6.76
N ASP A 43 -11.30 5.01 -6.64
CA ASP A 43 -12.47 4.43 -7.30
C ASP A 43 -13.51 5.51 -7.65
N ASP A 44 -14.70 5.08 -8.08
CA ASP A 44 -15.83 5.95 -8.41
C ASP A 44 -16.34 6.76 -7.20
N ALA A 45 -16.14 6.27 -5.97
CA ALA A 45 -16.53 6.97 -4.75
C ALA A 45 -15.50 8.03 -4.32
N GLY A 46 -14.26 7.94 -4.80
CA GLY A 46 -13.23 8.96 -4.61
C GLY A 46 -11.86 8.38 -4.29
N VAL A 47 -11.15 9.05 -3.38
CA VAL A 47 -9.81 8.64 -2.94
C VAL A 47 -9.86 8.34 -1.45
N THR A 48 -9.52 7.11 -1.08
CA THR A 48 -9.36 6.68 0.32
C THR A 48 -7.88 6.48 0.61
N ARG A 49 -7.30 7.34 1.46
CA ARG A 49 -5.91 7.20 1.91
C ARG A 49 -5.81 6.19 3.05
N VAL A 50 -4.85 5.28 2.94
CA VAL A 50 -4.53 4.25 3.92
C VAL A 50 -3.11 4.54 4.45
N PRO A 51 -2.97 5.13 5.65
CA PRO A 51 -1.67 5.54 6.17
C PRO A 51 -0.79 4.35 6.53
N ALA A 52 0.52 4.47 6.32
CA ALA A 52 1.47 3.49 6.82
C ALA A 52 1.55 3.50 8.37
N PRO A 53 1.74 2.33 9.00
CA PRO A 53 2.17 2.29 10.39
C PRO A 53 3.57 2.90 10.51
N GLN A 54 3.83 3.56 11.64
CA GLN A 54 5.15 4.14 11.88
C GLN A 54 6.10 3.01 12.29
N MET A 55 7.14 2.77 11.50
CA MET A 55 8.17 1.78 11.80
C MET A 55 9.29 2.45 12.60
N GLU A 56 9.69 1.85 13.72
CA GLU A 56 10.79 2.36 14.54
C GLU A 56 12.16 2.17 13.87
N THR A 57 12.28 1.15 13.02
CA THR A 57 13.52 0.83 12.30
C THR A 57 13.20 0.43 10.86
N ILE A 58 13.98 0.97 9.91
CA ILE A 58 13.95 0.58 8.50
C ILE A 58 15.35 0.03 8.17
N VAL A 59 15.42 -1.23 7.77
CA VAL A 59 16.66 -1.95 7.48
C VAL A 59 16.90 -2.07 5.97
N ASP A 60 15.90 -2.52 5.21
CA ASP A 60 16.00 -2.79 3.78
C ASP A 60 14.61 -2.67 3.14
N THR A 61 14.42 -1.87 2.11
CA THR A 61 13.10 -1.71 1.45
C THR A 61 12.84 -2.74 0.34
N THR A 62 13.82 -3.59 0.05
CA THR A 62 13.73 -4.63 -0.98
C THR A 62 12.60 -5.61 -0.65
N GLY A 63 11.69 -5.83 -1.60
CA GLY A 63 10.56 -6.75 -1.44
C GLY A 63 9.35 -6.18 -0.70
N ALA A 64 9.38 -4.93 -0.23
CA ALA A 64 8.22 -4.29 0.39
C ALA A 64 7.03 -4.17 -0.58
N GLY A 65 7.30 -3.87 -1.86
CA GLY A 65 6.30 -3.86 -2.92
C GLY A 65 5.70 -5.25 -3.17
N ASP A 66 6.53 -6.29 -3.19
CA ASP A 66 6.06 -7.67 -3.40
C ASP A 66 5.23 -8.16 -2.22
N ALA A 67 5.65 -7.86 -0.97
CA ALA A 67 4.86 -8.14 0.24
C ALA A 67 3.50 -7.45 0.20
N PHE A 68 3.48 -6.19 -0.22
CA PHE A 68 2.26 -5.41 -0.40
C PHE A 68 1.34 -6.06 -1.44
N CYS A 69 1.84 -6.30 -2.66
CA CYS A 69 1.04 -6.84 -3.76
C CYS A 69 0.52 -8.25 -3.46
N GLY A 70 1.36 -9.13 -2.90
CA GLY A 70 0.97 -10.48 -2.52
C GLY A 70 -0.11 -10.49 -1.43
N THR A 71 0.05 -9.66 -0.40
CA THR A 71 -0.94 -9.54 0.69
C THR A 71 -2.25 -8.93 0.19
N LEU A 72 -2.19 -7.90 -0.66
CA LEU A 72 -3.36 -7.27 -1.27
C LEU A 72 -4.16 -8.30 -2.09
N ALA A 73 -3.47 -9.03 -2.98
CA ALA A 73 -4.09 -10.04 -3.82
C ALA A 73 -4.75 -11.15 -2.99
N ALA A 74 -4.07 -11.64 -1.95
CA ALA A 74 -4.60 -12.65 -1.04
C ALA A 74 -5.86 -12.14 -0.30
N ALA A 75 -5.78 -10.94 0.29
CA ALA A 75 -6.90 -10.37 1.04
C ALA A 75 -8.14 -10.13 0.16
N VAL A 76 -7.95 -9.61 -1.06
CA VAL A 76 -9.04 -9.44 -2.04
C VAL A 76 -9.62 -10.81 -2.44
N ALA A 77 -8.77 -11.81 -2.73
CA ALA A 77 -9.22 -13.15 -3.10
C ALA A 77 -10.05 -13.83 -2.00
N THR A 78 -9.82 -13.47 -0.73
CA THR A 78 -10.59 -13.96 0.42
C THR A 78 -11.85 -13.14 0.73
N GLY A 79 -12.19 -12.15 -0.10
CA GLY A 79 -13.43 -11.37 0.01
C GLY A 79 -13.33 -10.13 0.89
N SER A 80 -12.13 -9.66 1.23
CA SER A 80 -11.95 -8.38 1.94
C SER A 80 -12.36 -7.21 1.04
N SER A 81 -12.89 -6.14 1.64
CA SER A 81 -13.03 -4.87 0.92
C SER A 81 -11.66 -4.39 0.44
N LEU A 82 -11.60 -3.61 -0.65
CA LEU A 82 -10.32 -3.17 -1.18
C LEU A 82 -9.56 -2.26 -0.20
N VAL A 83 -10.29 -1.45 0.57
CA VAL A 83 -9.69 -0.59 1.61
C VAL A 83 -9.11 -1.45 2.73
N ASP A 84 -9.83 -2.46 3.21
CA ASP A 84 -9.33 -3.36 4.26
C ASP A 84 -8.14 -4.16 3.75
N ALA A 85 -8.23 -4.72 2.55
CA ALA A 85 -7.13 -5.42 1.90
C ALA A 85 -5.89 -4.53 1.77
N THR A 86 -6.07 -3.26 1.41
CA THR A 86 -4.99 -2.26 1.33
C THR A 86 -4.39 -1.99 2.71
N ARG A 87 -5.17 -1.92 3.79
CA ARG A 87 -4.65 -1.78 5.16
C ARG A 87 -3.71 -2.93 5.53
N VAL A 88 -4.12 -4.17 5.26
CA VAL A 88 -3.30 -5.35 5.55
C VAL A 88 -2.04 -5.37 4.68
N ALA A 89 -2.16 -4.98 3.41
CA ALA A 89 -1.03 -4.89 2.49
C ALA A 89 -0.01 -3.82 2.88
N VAL A 90 -0.45 -2.63 3.31
CA VAL A 90 0.42 -1.57 3.82
C VAL A 90 1.20 -2.04 5.05
N ALA A 91 0.54 -2.76 5.97
CA ALA A 91 1.20 -3.35 7.13
C ALA A 91 2.25 -4.39 6.72
N ALA A 92 1.93 -5.29 5.79
CA ALA A 92 2.87 -6.29 5.28
C ALA A 92 4.09 -5.67 4.62
N GLY A 93 3.90 -4.68 3.75
CA GLY A 93 4.98 -3.93 3.12
C GLY A 93 5.87 -3.21 4.14
N SER A 94 5.27 -2.64 5.19
CA SER A 94 6.00 -1.94 6.26
C SER A 94 6.83 -2.92 7.11
N LEU A 95 6.29 -4.09 7.47
CA LEU A 95 7.00 -5.14 8.19
C LEU A 95 8.17 -5.71 7.39
N ALA A 96 8.01 -5.87 6.08
CA ALA A 96 9.08 -6.33 5.20
C ALA A 96 10.30 -5.40 5.24
N THR A 97 10.11 -4.11 5.58
CA THR A 97 11.24 -3.17 5.66
C THR A 97 12.15 -3.35 6.87
N GLN A 98 11.74 -4.14 7.87
CA GLN A 98 12.46 -4.27 9.15
C GLN A 98 13.56 -5.35 9.15
N LYS A 99 13.70 -6.12 8.07
CA LYS A 99 14.68 -7.22 7.97
C LYS A 99 15.37 -7.16 6.60
N ALA A 100 16.62 -7.58 6.52
CA ALA A 100 17.35 -7.63 5.26
C ALA A 100 16.85 -8.76 4.34
N GLY A 101 16.70 -8.47 3.05
CA GLY A 101 16.34 -9.45 2.01
C GLY A 101 14.83 -9.66 1.81
N ALA A 102 14.44 -10.05 0.58
CA ALA A 102 13.06 -10.02 0.11
C ALA A 102 12.13 -11.12 0.70
N ALA A 103 12.58 -12.38 0.79
CA ALA A 103 11.70 -13.52 1.11
C ALA A 103 11.86 -14.07 2.54
N ALA A 104 13.01 -13.84 3.19
CA ALA A 104 13.27 -14.32 4.56
C ALA A 104 12.64 -13.41 5.64
N SER A 105 11.97 -12.34 5.23
CA SER A 105 11.47 -11.25 6.06
C SER A 105 9.94 -11.18 6.18
N TYR A 106 9.19 -12.00 5.44
CA TYR A 106 7.74 -11.92 5.45
C TYR A 106 7.17 -12.25 6.82
N ALA A 107 6.40 -11.30 7.34
CA ALA A 107 5.67 -11.44 8.58
C ALA A 107 4.54 -12.47 8.43
N THR A 108 4.20 -13.10 9.54
CA THR A 108 3.03 -13.97 9.63
C THR A 108 1.74 -13.16 9.46
N GLU A 109 0.67 -13.82 9.03
CA GLU A 109 -0.65 -13.19 8.91
C GLU A 109 -1.07 -12.52 10.24
N ALA A 110 -0.77 -13.14 11.37
CA ALA A 110 -1.10 -12.62 12.70
C ALA A 110 -0.38 -11.30 12.99
N GLU A 111 0.93 -11.20 12.71
CA GLU A 111 1.72 -9.97 12.89
C GLU A 111 1.21 -8.85 11.99
N ILE A 112 0.88 -9.17 10.74
CA ILE A 112 0.35 -8.19 9.78
C ILE A 112 -1.00 -7.64 10.27
N ARG A 113 -1.91 -8.52 10.71
CA ARG A 113 -3.23 -8.11 11.20
C ARG A 113 -3.14 -7.27 12.48
N ALA A 114 -2.27 -7.64 13.42
CA ALA A 114 -2.06 -6.88 14.64
C ALA A 114 -1.64 -5.44 14.31
N LEU A 115 -0.65 -5.28 13.43
CA LEU A 115 -0.17 -3.96 13.01
C LEU A 115 -1.21 -3.15 12.23
N ALA A 116 -2.03 -3.82 11.39
CA ALA A 116 -3.11 -3.16 10.65
C ALA A 116 -4.19 -2.56 11.58
N THR A 117 -4.40 -3.16 12.76
CA THR A 117 -5.40 -2.71 13.75
C THR A 117 -4.88 -1.69 14.78
N GLU A 118 -3.57 -1.58 14.98
CA GLU A 118 -2.97 -0.78 16.06
C GLU A 118 -3.26 0.74 15.97
N ARG A 119 -3.60 1.23 14.77
CA ARG A 119 -3.99 2.64 14.55
C ARG A 119 -5.41 2.98 14.99
N GLU A 120 -6.32 2.00 15.10
CA GLU A 120 -7.71 2.27 15.55
C GLU A 120 -7.76 2.63 17.04
N ASN A 121 -6.79 2.17 17.84
CA ASN A 121 -6.80 2.30 19.29
C ASN A 121 -5.97 3.48 19.85
N ARG A 122 -5.37 4.31 18.99
CA ARG A 122 -4.61 5.51 19.41
C ARG A 122 -5.27 6.83 18.99
N SER A 123 -6.60 6.87 18.91
CA SER A 123 -7.38 8.10 18.74
C SER A 123 -7.91 8.61 20.07
#